data_AF-A0A7K5YV78-F1
#
_entry.id   AF-A0A7K5YV78-F1
#
_cell.length_a   1.000
_cell.length_b   1.000
_cell.length_c   1.000
_cell.angle_alpha   90.00
_cell.angle_beta   90.00
_cell.angle_gamma   90.00
#
_symmetry.space_group_name_H-M   'P 1'
#
loop_
_entity.id
_entity.type
_entity.pdbx_description
1 polymer ?
#
loop_
_entity_poly.entity_id
_entity_poly.type
_entity_poly.pdbx_seq_one_letter_code
_entity_poly.pdbx_strand_id
1 'polypeptide(L)'
;IITHRLAAACPISPRQRGFIKAPGCAVNLKLLHLLMRYAKREHCPLGVIFVDLAKAFDSVSHQHIIETLKQQEVDHHIISLIANMYENMNIYLD
;
A
#
# COMPACT_ATOMS: atom_id res chain seq x y z
N ILE A 1 7.80 -5.72 16.19
CA ILE A 1 7.22 -4.69 17.10
C ILE A 1 6.89 -3.40 16.32
N ILE A 2 7.84 -2.79 15.61
CA ILE A 2 7.64 -1.51 14.89
C ILE A 2 6.55 -1.60 13.80
N THR A 3 6.59 -2.61 12.93
CA THR A 3 5.58 -2.81 11.87
C THR A 3 4.15 -2.92 12.42
N HIS A 4 3.98 -3.58 13.57
CA HIS A 4 2.67 -3.70 14.22
C HIS A 4 2.17 -2.34 14.72
N ARG A 5 3.04 -1.53 15.32
CA ARG A 5 2.70 -0.17 15.77
C ARG A 5 2.35 0.73 14.59
N LEU A 6 3.11 0.66 13.50
CA LEU A 6 2.81 1.40 12.27
C LEU A 6 1.49 0.96 11.64
N ALA A 7 1.19 -0.34 11.61
CA ALA A 7 -0.09 -0.83 11.09
C ALA A 7 -1.30 -0.33 11.91
N ALA A 8 -1.12 -0.11 13.21
CA ALA A 8 -2.16 0.46 14.06
C ALA A 8 -2.32 1.98 13.86
N ALA A 9 -1.22 2.71 13.67
CA ALA A 9 -1.24 4.17 13.47
C ALA A 9 -1.63 4.56 12.03
N CYS A 10 -1.30 3.73 11.04
CA CYS A 10 -1.56 3.98 9.62
C CYS A 10 -2.55 2.92 9.10
N PRO A 11 -3.86 3.05 9.37
CA PRO A 11 -4.85 2.10 8.92
C PRO A 11 -4.93 2.10 7.39
N ILE A 12 -4.66 0.95 6.79
CA ILE A 12 -4.76 0.75 5.35
C ILE A 12 -6.17 0.25 4.98
N SER A 13 -6.51 0.39 3.69
CA SER A 13 -7.79 -0.08 3.18
C SER A 13 -8.04 -1.55 3.53
N PRO A 14 -9.26 -1.93 3.98
CA PRO A 14 -9.60 -3.33 4.23
C PRO A 14 -9.58 -4.21 2.96
N ARG A 15 -9.49 -3.58 1.78
CA ARG A 15 -9.35 -4.24 0.47
C ARG A 15 -7.89 -4.45 0.06
N GLN A 16 -6.92 -3.88 0.78
CA GLN A 16 -5.50 -4.17 0.58
C GLN A 16 -5.26 -5.65 0.84
N ARG A 17 -4.55 -6.32 -0.07
CA ARG A 17 -4.16 -7.73 0.08
C ARG A 17 -2.66 -7.94 -0.05
N GLY A 18 -1.94 -7.02 -0.70
CA GLY A 18 -0.49 -7.05 -0.78
C GLY A 18 0.16 -6.61 0.53
N PHE A 19 1.28 -7.24 0.87
CA PHE A 19 2.14 -6.87 2.01
C PHE A 19 1.47 -6.86 3.39
N ILE A 20 0.35 -7.59 3.55
CA ILE A 20 -0.31 -7.77 4.84
C ILE A 20 -0.51 -9.23 5.19
N LYS A 21 -0.75 -9.50 6.48
CA LYS A 21 -1.11 -10.82 6.99
C LYS A 21 -2.61 -11.09 6.75
N ALA A 22 -2.99 -11.30 5.50
CA ALA A 22 -4.35 -11.66 5.08
C ALA A 22 -4.32 -12.67 3.92
N PRO A 23 -5.44 -13.31 3.59
CA PRO A 23 -5.55 -14.05 2.33
C PRO A 23 -5.12 -13.15 1.16
N GLY A 24 -4.30 -13.69 0.26
CA GLY A 24 -3.65 -12.92 -0.79
C GLY A 24 -4.60 -12.36 -1.86
N CYS A 25 -4.02 -11.95 -3.00
CA CYS A 25 -4.74 -11.31 -4.10
C CYS A 25 -5.87 -12.18 -4.71
N ALA A 26 -5.87 -13.49 -4.45
CA ALA A 26 -6.94 -14.41 -4.86
C ALA A 26 -8.33 -13.94 -4.42
N VAL A 27 -8.46 -13.26 -3.28
CA VAL A 27 -9.74 -12.69 -2.82
C VAL A 27 -10.23 -11.60 -3.78
N ASN A 28 -9.35 -10.69 -4.18
CA ASN A 28 -9.69 -9.59 -5.08
C ASN A 28 -10.01 -10.12 -6.48
N LEU A 29 -9.26 -11.13 -6.95
CA LEU A 29 -9.53 -11.80 -8.23
C LEU A 29 -10.88 -12.53 -8.21
N LYS A 30 -11.21 -13.20 -7.10
CA LYS A 30 -12.51 -13.86 -6.94
C LYS A 30 -13.66 -12.87 -6.97
N LEU A 31 -13.51 -11.72 -6.28
CA LEU A 31 -14.50 -10.65 -6.29
C LEU A 31 -14.72 -10.10 -7.70
N LEU A 32 -13.63 -9.80 -8.43
CA LEU A 32 -13.71 -9.35 -9.82
C LEU A 32 -14.44 -10.37 -10.70
N HIS A 33 -14.10 -11.65 -10.58
CA HIS A 33 -14.77 -12.72 -11.32
C HIS A 33 -16.27 -12.79 -11.01
N LEU A 34 -16.68 -12.62 -9.75
CA LEU A 34 -18.08 -12.58 -9.36
C LEU A 34 -18.82 -11.38 -9.95
N LEU A 35 -18.20 -10.19 -9.94
CA LEU A 35 -18.75 -8.98 -10.57
C LEU A 35 -18.96 -9.17 -12.08
N MET A 36 -17.99 -9.78 -12.77
CA MET A 36 -18.12 -10.10 -14.20
C MET A 36 -19.26 -11.08 -14.48
N ARG A 37 -19.42 -12.13 -13.65
CA ARG A 37 -20.54 -13.08 -13.79
C ARG A 37 -21.88 -12.43 -13.53
N TYR A 38 -21.96 -11.56 -12.52
CA TYR A 38 -23.16 -10.80 -12.20
C TYR A 38 -23.57 -9.90 -13.37
N ALA A 39 -22.64 -9.09 -13.88
CA ALA A 39 -22.90 -8.20 -15.02
C ALA A 39 -23.37 -8.97 -16.26
N LYS A 40 -22.77 -10.13 -16.54
CA LYS A 40 -23.21 -11.03 -17.62
C LYS A 40 -24.63 -11.57 -17.40
N ARG A 41 -24.99 -11.93 -16.17
CA ARG A 41 -26.32 -12.49 -15.83
C ARG A 41 -27.42 -11.43 -15.89
N GLU A 42 -27.14 -10.23 -15.41
CA GLU A 42 -28.11 -9.13 -15.34
C GLU A 42 -28.14 -8.28 -16.62
N HIS A 43 -27.34 -8.63 -17.64
CA HIS A 43 -27.19 -7.88 -18.88
C HIS A 43 -26.85 -6.38 -18.66
N CYS A 44 -26.04 -6.08 -17.64
CA CYS A 44 -25.65 -4.72 -17.32
C CYS A 44 -24.16 -4.47 -17.64
N PRO A 45 -23.77 -3.22 -17.96
CA PRO A 45 -22.39 -2.89 -18.27
C PRO A 45 -21.50 -2.93 -17.01
N LEU A 46 -20.25 -3.38 -17.17
CA LEU A 46 -19.21 -3.35 -16.14
C LEU A 46 -17.93 -2.76 -16.74
N GLY A 47 -17.45 -1.66 -16.15
CA GLY A 47 -16.13 -1.09 -16.44
C GLY A 47 -15.11 -1.52 -15.39
N VAL A 48 -13.89 -1.87 -15.82
CA VAL A 48 -12.77 -2.21 -14.94
C VAL A 48 -11.54 -1.43 -15.38
N ILE A 49 -10.91 -0.72 -14.44
CA ILE A 49 -9.69 0.06 -14.68
C ILE A 49 -8.55 -0.60 -13.90
N PHE A 50 -7.47 -0.95 -14.60
CA PHE A 50 -6.23 -1.42 -14.00
C PHE A 50 -5.24 -0.27 -13.98
N VAL A 51 -4.78 0.10 -12.77
CA VAL A 51 -3.80 1.16 -12.55
C VAL A 51 -2.52 0.52 -12.01
N ASP A 52 -1.38 0.89 -12.59
CA ASP A 52 -0.06 0.45 -12.16
C ASP A 52 0.87 1.66 -11.99
N LEU A 53 1.72 1.61 -10.97
CA LEU A 53 2.67 2.68 -10.66
C LEU A 53 4.08 2.26 -11.07
N ALA A 54 4.63 2.94 -12.09
CA ALA A 54 5.99 2.70 -12.53
C ALA A 54 6.99 2.98 -11.40
N LYS A 55 7.88 2.00 -11.14
CA LYS A 55 8.94 2.07 -10.13
C LYS A 55 8.43 2.52 -8.75
N ALA A 56 7.30 2.00 -8.28
CA ALA A 56 6.61 2.49 -7.07
C ALA A 56 7.48 2.62 -5.80
N PHE A 57 8.54 1.81 -5.66
CA PHE A 57 9.46 1.94 -4.52
C PHE A 57 10.54 3.01 -4.72
N ASP A 58 10.91 3.30 -5.96
CA ASP A 58 11.93 4.30 -6.29
C ASP A 58 11.33 5.69 -6.56
N SER A 59 10.06 5.75 -6.99
CA SER A 59 9.40 6.98 -7.44
C SER A 59 8.70 7.75 -6.32
N VAL A 60 8.45 7.12 -5.17
CA VAL A 60 7.86 7.80 -4.02
C VAL A 60 8.95 8.54 -3.26
N SER A 61 8.86 9.87 -3.22
CA SER A 61 9.86 10.69 -2.51
C SER A 61 9.88 10.39 -1.00
N HIS A 62 11.07 10.37 -0.40
CA HIS A 62 11.22 10.20 1.04
C HIS A 62 10.46 11.28 1.83
N GLN A 63 10.46 12.52 1.34
CA GLN A 63 9.70 13.62 1.93
C GLN A 63 8.20 13.29 2.04
N HIS A 64 7.62 12.72 0.98
CA HIS A 64 6.22 12.33 0.98
C HIS A 64 5.91 11.24 2.01
N ILE A 65 6.82 10.29 2.21
CA ILE A 65 6.70 9.24 3.24
C ILE A 65 6.69 9.89 4.64
N ILE A 66 7.63 10.80 4.91
CA ILE A 66 7.73 11.49 6.21
C ILE A 66 6.51 12.36 6.48
N GLU A 67 6.03 13.12 5.50
CA GLU A 67 4.80 13.93 5.62
C GLU A 67 3.58 13.07 5.88
N THR A 68 3.45 11.94 5.19
CA THR A 68 2.35 10.99 5.42
C THR A 68 2.38 10.45 6.85
N LEU A 69 3.54 10.07 7.37
CA LEU A 69 3.67 9.58 8.75
C LEU A 69 3.33 10.67 9.78
N LYS A 70 3.70 11.93 9.52
CA LYS A 70 3.30 13.07 10.38
C LYS A 70 1.78 13.28 10.36
N GLN A 71 1.15 13.18 9.19
CA GLN A 71 -0.31 13.30 9.05
C GLN A 71 -1.06 12.16 9.75
N GLN A 72 -0.46 10.98 9.85
CA GLN A 72 -0.98 9.84 10.62
C GLN A 72 -0.62 9.91 12.11
N GLU A 73 -0.09 11.04 12.58
CA GLU A 73 0.27 11.28 13.99
C GLU A 73 1.20 10.21 14.58
N VAL A 74 2.09 9.65 13.75
CA VAL A 74 3.08 8.68 14.19
C VAL A 74 4.09 9.37 15.12
N ASP A 75 4.48 8.68 16.20
CA ASP A 75 5.45 9.22 17.15
C ASP A 75 6.76 9.67 16.47
N HIS A 76 7.25 10.84 16.88
CA HIS A 76 8.39 11.49 16.25
C HIS A 76 9.68 10.65 16.28
N HIS A 77 9.89 9.80 17.30
CA HIS A 77 11.05 8.91 17.32
C HIS A 77 10.97 7.85 16.23
N ILE A 78 9.77 7.35 15.93
CA ILE A 78 9.55 6.38 14.85
C ILE A 78 9.72 7.06 13.49
N ILE A 79 9.22 8.29 13.34
CA ILE A 79 9.44 9.07 12.11
C ILE A 79 10.93 9.32 11.88
N SER A 80 11.65 9.75 12.92
CA SER A 80 13.11 9.96 12.86
C SER A 80 13.86 8.67 12.52
N LEU A 81 13.49 7.54 13.14
CA LEU A 81 14.07 6.24 12.81
C LEU A 81 13.88 5.88 11.33
N ILE A 82 12.67 6.06 10.79
CA ILE A 82 12.37 5.76 9.37
C ILE A 82 13.14 6.73 8.45
N ALA A 83 13.19 8.02 8.78
CA ALA A 83 13.96 9.01 8.01
C ALA A 83 15.45 8.62 7.92
N ASN A 84 16.05 8.26 9.07
CA ASN A 84 17.43 7.81 9.12
C ASN A 84 17.68 6.54 8.30
N MET A 85 16.70 5.63 8.20
CA MET A 85 16.84 4.44 7.35
C MET A 85 16.96 4.81 5.86
N TYR A 86 16.25 5.85 5.42
CA TYR A 86 16.32 6.33 4.03
C TYR A 86 17.58 7.15 3.73
N GLU A 87 18.10 7.92 4.69
CA GLU A 87 19.33 8.70 4.52
C GLU A 87 20.59 7.83 4.47
N ASN A 88 20.61 6.72 5.23
CA ASN A 88 21.75 5.80 5.28
C ASN A 88 21.78 4.78 4.11
N MET A 89 20.89 4.89 3.12
CA MET A 89 20.85 4.02 1.95
C MET A 89 21.77 4.46 0.79
N ASN A 90 22.55 5.54 0.95
CA ASN A 90 23.62 5.94 0.01
C ASN A 90 24.90 5.07 0.14
N ILE A 91 24.75 3.75 0.27
CA ILE A 91 25.88 2.83 0.31
C ILE A 91 26.03 2.22 -1.09
N TYR A 92 26.98 2.81 -1.83
CA TYR A 92 27.74 2.30 -2.98
C TYR A 92 27.03 1.31 -3.93
N LEU A 93 26.67 1.83 -5.11
CA LEU A 93 26.72 1.07 -6.35
C LEU A 93 27.62 1.85 -7.33
N ASP A 94 28.93 1.64 -7.18
CA ASP A 94 29.90 1.75 -8.28
C ASP A 94 29.93 0.40 -9.03
#